data_AF-A0A832CNG1-F1
#
_entry.id   AF-A0A832CNG1-F1
#
_cell.length_a   1.000
_cell.length_b   1.000
_cell.length_c   1.000
_cell.angle_alpha   90.00
_cell.angle_beta   90.00
_cell.angle_gamma   90.00
#
_symmetry.space_group_name_H-M   'P 1'
#
loop_
_entity.id
_entity.type
_entity.pdbx_description
1 polymer ?
#
loop_
_entity_poly.entity_id
_entity_poly.type
_entity_poly.pdbx_seq_one_letter_code
_entity_poly.pdbx_strand_id
1 'polypeptide(L)'
;MARIRWVLLLLIFLNLIAGALAQPQVTVRKNILRVQKVTPGHGSSTEVSVTLLFESEGVYSFTDNLVFAECGSVTSTAPASGYFCRDGRLRVSWLNLSVSSGEPLKYTAPGVSLLEVSLVVSAEGQPLQLSCEAGYCRGVAPGVREVNYTIILSPSSVIPEGVQLPVSISWSIDPAFLYPIAFSENPQSLRESGTEISFQWSVFLSGTYKLSVVFEVRGENPWGEVLVPAPTITASLDPRLQLSLIESYRSLMASFMERSLGNLTEMRNNITKLRDLLLNLSAQLEEQSAMLASAAGAADQASDAISVAVYQLSSAAQTIESAESALKRGLENASNALKLARELAQRALENAEELEREFSKLNITWVGNYTFSELVNQAKSTLTTMQSQLGSYENLLAQYSIAKGSLYTGVNELRVAASQLRKLGNMLREGSRGMAQLAKGFREAAELIDSTILKLASSLEAQPYPEGLLEFNRTITSQVVEPIGEVSVKSELMSDVVYVSLPLLKLKRSEPQALTLPSYAAPRRSGLALELAALLLVAAATYAVLSKSNKRARGSEQMLAEIRQLRERLSRLEVE
;
A
#
# COMPACT_ATOMS: atom_id res chain seq x y z
N MET A 1 -27.36 -58.44 -43.55
CA MET A 1 -26.74 -57.40 -44.39
C MET A 1 -27.72 -56.36 -44.95
N ALA A 2 -28.92 -56.73 -45.43
CA ALA A 2 -29.86 -55.76 -46.02
C ALA A 2 -30.36 -54.66 -45.05
N ARG A 3 -30.68 -55.01 -43.78
CA ARG A 3 -31.17 -54.02 -42.78
C ARG A 3 -30.13 -52.96 -42.41
N ILE A 4 -28.83 -53.31 -42.38
CA ILE A 4 -27.75 -52.37 -42.07
C ILE A 4 -27.55 -51.37 -43.22
N ARG A 5 -27.70 -51.81 -44.48
CA ARG A 5 -27.64 -50.92 -45.65
C ARG A 5 -28.77 -49.89 -45.67
N TRP A 6 -29.98 -50.28 -45.28
CA TRP A 6 -31.12 -49.34 -45.19
C TRP A 6 -30.94 -48.31 -44.07
N VAL A 7 -30.41 -48.71 -42.91
CA VAL A 7 -30.10 -47.77 -41.82
C VAL A 7 -29.00 -46.77 -42.22
N LEU A 8 -27.96 -47.24 -42.92
CA LEU A 8 -26.89 -46.37 -43.43
C LEU A 8 -27.40 -45.40 -44.49
N LEU A 9 -28.24 -45.85 -45.42
CA LEU A 9 -28.88 -44.98 -46.43
C LEU A 9 -29.80 -43.95 -45.78
N LEU A 10 -30.57 -44.34 -44.75
CA LEU A 10 -31.43 -43.43 -44.01
C LEU A 10 -30.59 -42.35 -43.26
N LEU A 11 -29.48 -42.74 -42.65
CA LEU A 11 -28.55 -41.81 -41.98
C LEU A 11 -27.87 -40.85 -42.96
N ILE A 12 -27.49 -41.32 -44.15
CA ILE A 12 -26.94 -40.46 -45.20
C ILE A 12 -28.01 -39.50 -45.72
N PHE A 13 -29.24 -39.98 -45.92
CA PHE A 13 -30.36 -39.16 -46.37
C PHE A 13 -30.78 -38.12 -45.34
N LEU A 14 -30.79 -38.48 -44.05
CA LEU A 14 -31.04 -37.55 -42.93
C LEU A 14 -29.92 -36.51 -42.82
N ASN A 15 -28.65 -36.87 -43.03
CA ASN A 15 -27.54 -35.91 -43.06
C ASN A 15 -27.60 -34.98 -44.29
N LEU A 16 -28.03 -35.49 -45.45
CA LEU A 16 -28.25 -34.67 -46.66
C LEU A 16 -29.41 -33.70 -46.49
N ILE A 17 -30.51 -34.12 -45.87
CA ILE A 17 -31.64 -33.25 -45.54
C ILE A 17 -31.23 -32.22 -44.49
N ALA A 18 -30.47 -32.61 -43.46
CA ALA A 18 -29.96 -31.68 -42.46
C ALA A 18 -29.01 -30.64 -43.06
N GLY A 19 -28.16 -31.03 -44.01
CA GLY A 19 -27.29 -30.12 -44.76
C GLY A 19 -28.05 -29.20 -45.72
N ALA A 20 -29.16 -29.66 -46.30
CA ALA A 20 -30.01 -28.87 -47.19
C ALA A 20 -30.96 -27.92 -46.44
N LEU A 21 -31.31 -28.24 -45.18
CA LEU A 21 -32.12 -27.40 -44.29
C LEU A 21 -31.29 -26.44 -43.43
N ALA A 22 -29.95 -26.52 -43.49
CA ALA A 22 -29.09 -25.54 -42.86
C ALA A 22 -29.30 -24.19 -43.56
N GLN A 23 -30.03 -23.28 -42.90
CA GLN A 23 -30.18 -21.91 -43.37
C GLN A 23 -28.78 -21.30 -43.54
N PRO A 24 -28.51 -20.56 -44.63
CA PRO A 24 -27.26 -19.86 -44.78
C PRO A 24 -27.09 -18.90 -43.60
N GLN A 25 -26.13 -19.21 -42.74
CA GLN A 25 -25.82 -18.40 -41.57
C GLN A 25 -24.79 -17.36 -41.98
N VAL A 26 -25.16 -16.09 -41.88
CA VAL A 26 -24.28 -14.98 -42.24
C VAL A 26 -23.61 -14.44 -40.99
N THR A 27 -22.28 -14.43 -40.97
CA THR A 27 -21.53 -13.82 -39.87
C THR A 27 -21.41 -12.32 -40.10
N VAL A 28 -21.70 -11.54 -39.06
CA VAL A 28 -21.52 -10.09 -39.02
C VAL A 28 -20.49 -9.77 -37.94
N ARG A 29 -19.38 -9.18 -38.36
CA ARG A 29 -18.31 -8.74 -37.45
C ARG A 29 -18.53 -7.28 -37.07
N LYS A 30 -18.62 -7.01 -35.77
CA LYS A 30 -18.90 -5.69 -35.22
C LYS A 30 -17.69 -5.11 -34.51
N ASN A 31 -17.32 -3.89 -34.85
CA ASN A 31 -16.31 -3.09 -34.17
C ASN A 31 -16.93 -1.81 -33.63
N ILE A 32 -16.67 -1.49 -32.37
CA ILE A 32 -17.16 -0.30 -31.69
C ILE A 32 -15.96 0.53 -31.23
N LEU A 33 -15.89 1.78 -31.70
CA LEU A 33 -14.89 2.76 -31.28
C LEU A 33 -15.60 3.93 -30.61
N ARG A 34 -15.33 4.15 -29.32
CA ARG A 34 -15.90 5.24 -28.53
C ARG A 34 -14.84 6.32 -28.38
N VAL A 35 -15.00 7.46 -29.06
CA VAL A 35 -14.07 8.58 -29.00
C VAL A 35 -14.58 9.59 -27.97
N GLN A 36 -13.91 9.63 -26.82
CA GLN A 36 -14.17 10.62 -25.77
C GLN A 36 -13.26 11.82 -25.98
N LYS A 37 -13.82 12.97 -26.33
CA LYS A 37 -13.10 14.24 -26.44
C LYS A 37 -13.13 14.93 -25.09
N VAL A 38 -11.95 15.25 -24.56
CA VAL A 38 -11.80 15.85 -23.23
C VAL A 38 -11.06 17.18 -23.37
N THR A 39 -11.73 18.28 -23.05
CA THR A 39 -11.15 19.62 -23.11
C THR A 39 -11.04 20.21 -21.70
N PRO A 40 -9.86 20.62 -21.23
CA PRO A 40 -9.71 21.26 -19.92
C PRO A 40 -10.71 22.40 -19.70
N GLY A 41 -11.45 22.37 -18.60
CA GLY A 41 -12.45 23.39 -18.23
C GLY A 41 -13.80 23.31 -18.97
N HIS A 42 -13.93 22.42 -19.96
CA HIS A 42 -15.19 22.11 -20.64
C HIS A 42 -15.52 20.63 -20.39
N GLY A 43 -16.80 20.25 -20.39
CA GLY A 43 -17.21 18.85 -20.17
C GLY A 43 -16.61 17.88 -21.21
N SER A 44 -16.67 16.58 -20.93
CA SER A 44 -16.35 15.55 -21.93
C SER A 44 -17.53 15.31 -22.88
N SER A 45 -17.24 15.03 -24.15
CA SER A 45 -18.24 14.58 -25.12
C SER A 45 -17.79 13.25 -25.72
N THR A 46 -18.68 12.26 -25.80
CA THR A 46 -18.34 10.95 -26.35
C THR A 46 -19.12 10.69 -27.63
N GLU A 47 -18.42 10.28 -28.67
CA GLU A 47 -18.99 9.87 -29.95
C GLU A 47 -18.68 8.39 -30.18
N VAL A 48 -19.69 7.59 -30.50
CA VAL A 48 -19.55 6.16 -30.75
C VAL A 48 -19.65 5.89 -32.24
N SER A 49 -18.58 5.34 -32.81
CA SER A 49 -18.51 4.90 -34.19
C SER A 49 -18.60 3.38 -34.23
N VAL A 50 -19.60 2.86 -34.94
CA VAL A 50 -19.81 1.42 -35.11
C VAL A 50 -19.56 1.04 -36.57
N THR A 51 -18.84 -0.05 -36.76
CA THR A 51 -18.56 -0.64 -38.07
C THR A 51 -19.04 -2.08 -38.09
N LEU A 52 -19.96 -2.39 -39.00
CA LEU A 52 -20.48 -3.73 -39.26
C LEU A 52 -19.93 -4.25 -40.58
N LEU A 53 -19.31 -5.42 -40.56
CA LEU A 53 -18.73 -6.11 -41.71
C LEU A 53 -19.47 -7.43 -41.94
N PHE A 54 -20.01 -7.60 -43.14
CA PHE A 54 -20.76 -8.81 -43.53
C PHE A 54 -19.86 -9.72 -44.35
N GLU A 55 -19.83 -11.02 -44.01
CA GLU A 55 -18.99 -11.99 -44.73
C GLU A 55 -19.54 -12.37 -46.11
N SER A 56 -20.86 -12.32 -46.29
CA SER A 56 -21.53 -12.66 -47.55
C SER A 56 -22.35 -11.50 -48.10
N GLU A 57 -22.50 -11.49 -49.42
CA GLU A 57 -23.35 -10.54 -50.14
C GLU A 57 -24.81 -10.95 -50.03
N GLY A 58 -25.70 -9.97 -49.95
CA GLY A 58 -27.12 -10.23 -49.89
C GLY A 58 -27.95 -9.03 -49.49
N VAL A 59 -29.26 -9.26 -49.35
CA VAL A 59 -30.19 -8.27 -48.82
C VAL A 59 -30.60 -8.73 -47.43
N TYR A 60 -30.29 -7.91 -46.44
CA TYR A 60 -30.50 -8.24 -45.04
C TYR A 60 -31.41 -7.23 -44.34
N SER A 61 -32.23 -7.74 -43.43
CA SER A 61 -32.97 -6.93 -42.47
C SER A 61 -32.49 -7.30 -41.08
N PHE A 62 -32.03 -6.32 -40.31
CA PHE A 62 -31.43 -6.54 -38.99
C PHE A 62 -31.55 -5.32 -38.09
N THR A 63 -31.39 -5.54 -36.79
CA THR A 63 -31.26 -4.50 -35.76
C THR A 63 -29.92 -4.65 -35.06
N ASP A 64 -29.15 -3.57 -34.97
CA ASP A 64 -27.96 -3.51 -34.14
C ASP A 64 -28.29 -2.91 -32.77
N ASN A 65 -27.83 -3.58 -31.71
CA ASN A 65 -27.95 -3.11 -30.34
C ASN A 65 -26.62 -2.48 -29.87
N LEU A 66 -26.63 -1.25 -29.41
CA LEU A 66 -25.47 -0.54 -28.84
C LEU A 66 -25.77 -0.14 -27.40
N VAL A 67 -24.85 -0.42 -26.47
CA VAL A 67 -24.98 0.01 -25.06
C VAL A 67 -24.09 1.21 -24.76
N PHE A 68 -24.41 1.92 -23.67
CA PHE A 68 -23.77 3.18 -23.27
C PHE A 68 -23.85 4.25 -24.37
N ALA A 69 -25.01 4.32 -25.04
CA ALA A 69 -25.33 5.32 -26.03
C ALA A 69 -26.22 6.41 -25.42
N GLU A 70 -26.04 7.66 -25.86
CA GLU A 70 -26.94 8.76 -25.54
C GLU A 70 -28.01 8.92 -26.63
N CYS A 71 -29.16 9.47 -26.28
CA CYS A 71 -30.23 9.68 -27.25
C CYS A 71 -29.93 10.93 -28.09
N GLY A 72 -29.64 10.73 -29.38
CA GLY A 72 -29.45 11.81 -30.33
C GLY A 72 -29.55 11.31 -31.78
N SER A 73 -29.10 12.14 -32.72
CA SER A 73 -29.12 11.81 -34.14
C SER A 73 -28.08 10.75 -34.48
N VAL A 74 -28.50 9.72 -35.21
CA VAL A 74 -27.61 8.71 -35.77
C VAL A 74 -27.26 9.09 -37.19
N THR A 75 -25.97 9.14 -37.52
CA THR A 75 -25.51 9.33 -38.91
C THR A 75 -24.97 8.01 -39.44
N SER A 76 -25.31 7.63 -40.67
CA SER A 76 -24.96 6.32 -41.22
C SER A 76 -24.59 6.43 -42.69
N THR A 77 -23.68 5.57 -43.12
CA THR A 77 -23.26 5.44 -44.52
C THR A 77 -24.41 5.00 -45.43
N ALA A 78 -25.24 4.07 -44.96
CA ALA A 78 -26.53 3.76 -45.54
C ALA A 78 -27.64 4.15 -44.55
N PRO A 79 -28.66 4.92 -44.99
CA PRO A 79 -29.67 5.47 -44.10
C PRO A 79 -30.41 4.37 -43.34
N ALA A 80 -30.43 4.49 -42.00
CA ALA A 80 -31.19 3.58 -41.14
C ALA A 80 -32.70 3.73 -41.39
N SER A 81 -33.42 2.61 -41.32
CA SER A 81 -34.89 2.58 -41.42
C SER A 81 -35.56 3.15 -40.15
N GLY A 82 -34.86 3.09 -39.02
CA GLY A 82 -35.28 3.70 -37.77
C GLY A 82 -34.27 3.47 -36.66
N TYR A 83 -34.35 4.26 -35.61
CA TYR A 83 -33.59 4.04 -34.39
C TYR A 83 -34.42 4.36 -33.15
N PHE A 84 -34.17 3.63 -32.09
CA PHE A 84 -34.86 3.77 -30.81
C PHE A 84 -33.84 3.76 -29.66
N CYS A 85 -33.94 4.74 -28.77
CA CYS A 85 -33.03 4.90 -27.64
C CYS A 85 -33.83 4.82 -26.33
N ARG A 86 -33.43 3.91 -25.44
CA ARG A 86 -34.03 3.75 -24.11
C ARG A 86 -33.01 3.20 -23.11
N ASP A 87 -32.97 3.77 -21.90
CA ASP A 87 -32.16 3.30 -20.78
C ASP A 87 -30.67 3.06 -21.14
N GLY A 88 -30.06 3.99 -21.88
CA GLY A 88 -28.65 3.91 -22.30
C GLY A 88 -28.36 2.89 -23.41
N ARG A 89 -29.41 2.33 -24.04
CA ARG A 89 -29.32 1.39 -25.16
C ARG A 89 -29.91 2.01 -26.42
N LEU A 90 -29.15 1.99 -27.49
CA LEU A 90 -29.56 2.42 -28.82
C LEU A 90 -29.78 1.19 -29.70
N ARG A 91 -30.95 1.12 -30.33
CA ARG A 91 -31.28 0.14 -31.37
C ARG A 91 -31.34 0.85 -32.70
N VAL A 92 -30.59 0.37 -33.68
CA VAL A 92 -30.62 0.92 -35.04
C VAL A 92 -31.01 -0.20 -36.00
N SER A 93 -32.04 0.03 -36.81
CA SER A 93 -32.62 -0.99 -37.68
C SER A 93 -32.47 -0.62 -39.15
N TRP A 94 -32.13 -1.62 -39.96
CA TRP A 94 -32.11 -1.53 -41.41
C TRP A 94 -33.04 -2.60 -41.99
N LEU A 95 -33.92 -2.19 -42.89
CA LEU A 95 -34.83 -3.06 -43.61
C LEU A 95 -34.39 -3.15 -45.07
N ASN A 96 -34.23 -4.39 -45.55
CA ASN A 96 -33.85 -4.70 -46.93
C ASN A 96 -32.59 -3.96 -47.42
N LEU A 97 -31.56 -3.90 -46.56
CA LEU A 97 -30.28 -3.30 -46.94
C LEU A 97 -29.52 -4.25 -47.85
N SER A 98 -29.18 -3.79 -49.05
CA SER A 98 -28.26 -4.50 -49.94
C SER A 98 -26.83 -4.30 -49.46
N VAL A 99 -26.14 -5.40 -49.17
CA VAL A 99 -24.77 -5.41 -48.66
C VAL A 99 -23.86 -6.17 -49.61
N SER A 100 -22.73 -5.56 -49.96
CA SER A 100 -21.64 -6.16 -50.74
C SER A 100 -20.60 -6.79 -49.81
N SER A 101 -19.88 -7.82 -50.26
CA SER A 101 -18.92 -8.55 -49.41
C SER A 101 -17.73 -7.65 -49.12
N GLY A 102 -17.41 -7.47 -47.83
CA GLY A 102 -16.28 -6.65 -47.39
C GLY A 102 -16.53 -5.13 -47.34
N GLU A 103 -17.69 -4.63 -47.80
CA GLU A 103 -18.04 -3.21 -47.63
C GLU A 103 -18.58 -2.96 -46.20
N PRO A 104 -17.95 -2.07 -45.42
CA PRO A 104 -18.37 -1.80 -44.05
C PRO A 104 -19.59 -0.88 -44.01
N LEU A 105 -20.66 -1.30 -43.34
CA LEU A 105 -21.70 -0.39 -42.89
C LEU A 105 -21.21 0.34 -41.64
N LYS A 106 -21.03 1.65 -41.75
CA LYS A 106 -20.61 2.51 -40.65
C LYS A 106 -21.72 3.44 -40.21
N TYR A 107 -21.87 3.61 -38.90
CA TYR A 107 -22.74 4.63 -38.33
C TYR A 107 -22.11 5.26 -37.07
N THR A 108 -22.48 6.49 -36.77
CA THR A 108 -22.09 7.20 -35.54
C THR A 108 -23.30 7.61 -34.74
N ALA A 109 -23.16 7.57 -33.41
CA ALA A 109 -24.17 7.97 -32.45
C ALA A 109 -23.50 8.66 -31.24
N PRO A 110 -24.19 9.56 -30.52
CA PRO A 110 -23.67 10.10 -29.27
C PRO A 110 -23.61 9.01 -28.19
N GLY A 111 -22.60 9.10 -27.32
CA GLY A 111 -22.29 8.09 -26.31
C GLY A 111 -22.15 8.67 -24.91
N VAL A 112 -22.26 7.80 -23.91
CA VAL A 112 -22.04 8.16 -22.51
C VAL A 112 -20.53 8.13 -22.20
N SER A 113 -20.06 9.05 -21.38
CA SER A 113 -18.67 9.08 -20.90
C SER A 113 -18.40 7.92 -19.93
N LEU A 114 -17.52 7.00 -20.33
CA LEU A 114 -17.18 5.80 -19.52
C LEU A 114 -15.94 5.98 -18.64
N LEU A 115 -15.12 6.98 -18.96
CA LEU A 115 -13.98 7.39 -18.14
C LEU A 115 -14.16 8.85 -17.75
N GLU A 116 -13.75 9.17 -16.54
CA GLU A 116 -13.51 10.53 -16.09
C GLU A 116 -12.03 10.82 -16.26
N VAL A 117 -11.72 11.84 -17.06
CA VAL A 117 -10.35 12.21 -17.36
C VAL A 117 -10.18 13.68 -17.01
N SER A 118 -9.21 13.97 -16.16
CA SER A 118 -8.80 15.34 -15.88
C SER A 118 -7.32 15.53 -16.15
N LEU A 119 -7.01 16.71 -16.70
CA LEU A 119 -5.68 17.11 -17.08
C LEU A 119 -5.25 18.29 -16.21
N VAL A 120 -4.10 18.14 -15.55
CA VAL A 120 -3.46 19.22 -14.78
C VAL A 120 -2.04 19.40 -15.31
N VAL A 121 -1.73 20.61 -15.73
CA VAL A 121 -0.40 20.97 -16.23
C VAL A 121 0.16 22.03 -15.30
N SER A 122 1.40 21.83 -14.84
CA SER A 122 2.11 22.79 -14.00
C SER A 122 3.49 23.10 -14.57
N ALA A 123 3.95 24.34 -14.36
CA ALA A 123 5.27 24.82 -14.72
C ALA A 123 6.00 25.23 -13.44
N GLU A 124 7.22 24.71 -13.21
CA GLU A 124 8.00 24.97 -11.98
C GLU A 124 7.19 24.75 -10.68
N GLY A 125 6.28 23.78 -10.68
CA GLY A 125 5.41 23.44 -9.56
C GLY A 125 4.12 24.27 -9.41
N GLN A 126 3.90 25.31 -10.24
CA GLN A 126 2.65 26.10 -10.21
C GLN A 126 1.67 25.66 -11.32
N PRO A 127 0.37 25.48 -11.01
CA PRO A 127 -0.62 25.09 -12.00
C PRO A 127 -0.82 26.18 -13.06
N LEU A 128 -0.79 25.79 -14.33
CA LEU A 128 -0.98 26.69 -15.46
C LEU A 128 -2.46 26.85 -15.81
N GLN A 129 -2.89 28.08 -16.06
CA GLN A 129 -4.18 28.34 -16.68
C GLN A 129 -4.09 28.09 -18.18
N LEU A 130 -4.95 27.20 -18.68
CA LEU A 130 -4.99 26.81 -20.09
C LEU A 130 -6.20 27.46 -20.77
N SER A 131 -5.97 28.13 -21.88
CA SER A 131 -7.01 28.61 -22.79
C SER A 131 -7.12 27.66 -23.97
N CYS A 132 -8.25 26.94 -24.06
CA CYS A 132 -8.46 25.93 -25.11
C CYS A 132 -9.39 26.48 -26.18
N GLU A 133 -8.83 26.83 -27.34
CA GLU A 133 -9.54 27.37 -28.49
C GLU A 133 -9.06 26.63 -29.76
N ALA A 134 -9.95 26.43 -30.74
CA ALA A 134 -9.61 25.89 -32.06
C ALA A 134 -8.87 24.52 -32.06
N GLY A 135 -9.16 23.65 -31.09
CA GLY A 135 -8.64 22.27 -31.05
C GLY A 135 -7.28 22.07 -30.39
N TYR A 136 -6.70 23.12 -29.79
CA TYR A 136 -5.50 23.02 -28.95
C TYR A 136 -5.65 23.87 -27.68
N CYS A 137 -4.87 23.58 -26.65
CA CYS A 137 -4.82 24.34 -25.42
C CYS A 137 -3.53 25.14 -25.32
N ARG A 138 -3.64 26.42 -25.01
CA ARG A 138 -2.51 27.33 -24.87
C ARG A 138 -2.28 27.70 -23.41
N GLY A 139 -1.06 27.53 -22.93
CA GLY A 139 -0.59 28.02 -21.64
C GLY A 139 0.51 29.06 -21.80
N VAL A 140 0.59 30.03 -20.90
CA VAL A 140 1.64 31.06 -20.89
C VAL A 140 2.56 30.79 -19.70
N ALA A 141 3.83 30.48 -19.96
CA ALA A 141 4.81 30.09 -18.95
C ALA A 141 6.20 30.67 -19.33
N PRO A 142 6.43 31.96 -19.09
CA PRO A 142 7.64 32.64 -19.56
C PRO A 142 8.89 32.07 -18.89
N GLY A 143 9.89 31.71 -19.71
CA GLY A 143 11.19 31.22 -19.22
C GLY A 143 11.21 29.86 -18.54
N VAL A 144 10.10 29.09 -18.61
CA VAL A 144 9.97 27.78 -17.96
C VAL A 144 11.05 26.79 -18.43
N ARG A 145 11.62 26.03 -17.49
CA ARG A 145 12.56 24.94 -17.77
C ARG A 145 11.92 23.58 -17.55
N GLU A 146 11.02 23.48 -16.58
CA GLU A 146 10.34 22.23 -16.25
C GLU A 146 8.82 22.34 -16.36
N VAL A 147 8.22 21.35 -17.02
CA VAL A 147 6.78 21.22 -17.20
C VAL A 147 6.33 19.86 -16.68
N ASN A 148 5.43 19.86 -15.71
CA ASN A 148 4.81 18.64 -15.20
C ASN A 148 3.41 18.48 -15.81
N TYR A 149 3.21 17.35 -16.48
CA TYR A 149 1.95 16.98 -17.09
C TYR A 149 1.34 15.83 -16.30
N THR A 150 0.18 16.08 -15.69
CA THR A 150 -0.51 15.12 -14.83
C THR A 150 -1.87 14.75 -15.42
N ILE A 151 -2.08 13.45 -15.64
CA ILE A 151 -3.34 12.85 -16.06
C ILE A 151 -3.94 12.14 -14.86
N ILE A 152 -5.21 12.41 -14.59
CA ILE A 152 -5.98 11.68 -13.57
C ILE A 152 -7.13 10.98 -14.29
N LEU A 153 -7.21 9.67 -14.11
CA LEU A 153 -8.22 8.79 -14.70
C LEU A 153 -9.04 8.15 -13.60
N SER A 154 -10.36 8.16 -13.73
CA SER A 154 -11.28 7.38 -12.90
C SER A 154 -12.34 6.69 -13.77
N PRO A 155 -12.83 5.50 -13.38
CA PRO A 155 -13.99 4.92 -14.03
C PRO A 155 -15.21 5.80 -13.74
N SER A 156 -16.07 5.99 -14.75
CA SER A 156 -17.34 6.69 -14.59
C SER A 156 -18.28 5.91 -13.67
N SER A 157 -19.23 6.59 -13.02
CA SER A 157 -20.27 5.98 -12.18
C SER A 157 -21.19 5.01 -12.93
N VAL A 158 -21.16 5.02 -14.26
CA VAL A 158 -21.91 4.11 -15.14
C VAL A 158 -21.26 2.71 -15.20
N ILE A 159 -19.99 2.59 -14.82
CA ILE A 159 -19.27 1.32 -14.74
C ILE A 159 -19.57 0.68 -13.38
N PRO A 160 -20.06 -0.58 -13.32
CA PRO A 160 -20.35 -1.26 -12.07
C PRO A 160 -19.12 -1.40 -11.16
N GLU A 161 -19.34 -1.37 -9.84
CA GLU A 161 -18.28 -1.58 -8.86
C GLU A 161 -17.64 -2.98 -9.00
N GLY A 162 -16.33 -3.06 -8.76
CA GLY A 162 -15.56 -4.30 -8.88
C GLY A 162 -15.12 -4.66 -10.30
N VAL A 163 -15.50 -3.86 -11.31
CA VAL A 163 -14.98 -3.98 -12.69
C VAL A 163 -13.61 -3.30 -12.78
N GLN A 164 -12.64 -3.98 -13.39
CA GLN A 164 -11.32 -3.42 -13.66
C GLN A 164 -11.16 -3.18 -15.16
N LEU A 165 -11.01 -1.92 -15.57
CA LEU A 165 -10.85 -1.57 -16.98
C LEU A 165 -9.36 -1.60 -17.39
N PRO A 166 -8.97 -2.43 -18.37
CA PRO A 166 -7.62 -2.38 -18.94
C PRO A 166 -7.43 -1.07 -19.70
N VAL A 167 -6.50 -0.23 -19.24
CA VAL A 167 -6.14 1.04 -19.87
C VAL A 167 -4.69 0.97 -20.33
N SER A 168 -4.43 1.35 -21.58
CA SER A 168 -3.09 1.61 -22.08
C SER A 168 -2.93 3.10 -22.35
N ILE A 169 -1.84 3.67 -21.83
CA ILE A 169 -1.43 5.04 -22.06
C ILE A 169 -0.13 4.97 -22.84
N SER A 170 -0.11 5.57 -24.02
CA SER A 170 1.07 5.65 -24.87
C SER A 170 1.37 7.10 -25.20
N TRP A 171 2.66 7.45 -25.23
CA TRP A 171 3.07 8.83 -25.48
C TRP A 171 4.35 8.85 -26.29
N SER A 172 4.37 9.58 -27.40
CA SER A 172 5.56 9.82 -28.21
C SER A 172 5.97 11.29 -28.15
N ILE A 173 7.25 11.56 -27.95
CA ILE A 173 7.79 12.91 -27.74
C ILE A 173 9.13 13.06 -28.46
N ASP A 174 9.37 14.22 -29.06
CA ASP A 174 10.68 14.60 -29.62
C ASP A 174 11.61 15.13 -28.51
N PRO A 175 12.70 14.40 -28.18
CA PRO A 175 13.65 14.78 -27.13
C PRO A 175 14.46 16.04 -27.44
N ALA A 176 14.46 16.52 -28.69
CA ALA A 176 15.10 17.79 -29.05
C ALA A 176 14.37 19.00 -28.44
N PHE A 177 13.05 18.89 -28.25
CA PHE A 177 12.22 19.96 -27.69
C PHE A 177 11.82 19.70 -26.24
N LEU A 178 11.44 18.45 -25.92
CA LEU A 178 10.96 18.04 -24.59
C LEU A 178 11.58 16.72 -24.19
N TYR A 179 12.32 16.70 -23.08
CA TYR A 179 12.93 15.48 -22.57
C TYR A 179 12.31 15.08 -21.23
N PRO A 180 11.81 13.84 -21.06
CA PRO A 180 11.28 13.41 -19.79
C PRO A 180 12.41 13.17 -18.79
N ILE A 181 12.33 13.86 -17.64
CA ILE A 181 13.32 13.76 -16.56
C ILE A 181 12.81 12.93 -15.38
N ALA A 182 11.50 12.88 -15.16
CA ALA A 182 10.90 12.10 -14.09
C ALA A 182 9.51 11.60 -14.44
N PHE A 183 9.18 10.42 -13.92
CA PHE A 183 7.87 9.79 -14.03
C PHE A 183 7.34 9.49 -12.63
N SER A 184 6.03 9.65 -12.40
CA SER A 184 5.40 9.17 -11.16
C SER A 184 5.45 7.65 -11.05
N GLU A 185 5.34 6.96 -12.17
CA GLU A 185 5.46 5.52 -12.31
C GLU A 185 6.28 5.21 -13.57
N ASN A 186 7.25 4.31 -13.47
CA ASN A 186 8.11 3.97 -14.60
C ASN A 186 7.31 3.30 -15.73
N PRO A 187 7.50 3.71 -17.00
CA PRO A 187 6.85 3.05 -18.12
C PRO A 187 7.28 1.60 -18.25
N GLN A 188 6.35 0.73 -18.65
CA GLN A 188 6.62 -0.69 -18.91
C GLN A 188 7.49 -0.87 -20.16
N SER A 189 7.38 0.05 -21.11
CA SER A 189 8.18 0.09 -22.32
C SER A 189 8.61 1.52 -22.61
N LEU A 190 9.91 1.69 -22.83
CA LEU A 190 10.53 2.92 -23.32
C LEU A 190 11.31 2.56 -24.58
N ARG A 191 10.94 3.16 -25.71
CA ARG A 191 11.55 2.86 -27.02
C ARG A 191 11.88 4.15 -27.75
N GLU A 192 13.10 4.24 -28.25
CA GLU A 192 13.52 5.29 -29.16
C GLU A 192 13.24 4.82 -30.59
N SER A 193 12.42 5.57 -31.31
CA SER A 193 12.02 5.28 -32.69
C SER A 193 12.33 6.49 -33.56
N GLY A 194 13.45 6.43 -34.27
CA GLY A 194 13.92 7.55 -35.10
C GLY A 194 14.29 8.75 -34.24
N THR A 195 13.57 9.87 -34.40
CA THR A 195 13.77 11.11 -33.64
C THR A 195 12.83 11.22 -32.44
N GLU A 196 12.01 10.22 -32.15
CA GLU A 196 11.06 10.28 -31.04
C GLU A 196 11.35 9.23 -29.97
N ILE A 197 11.03 9.56 -28.72
CA ILE A 197 11.01 8.62 -27.62
C ILE A 197 9.54 8.32 -27.29
N SER A 198 9.21 7.04 -27.28
CA SER A 198 7.88 6.53 -26.99
C SER A 198 7.84 5.79 -25.66
N PHE A 199 6.80 6.05 -24.88
CA PHE A 199 6.55 5.51 -23.56
C PHE A 199 5.21 4.79 -23.56
N GLN A 200 5.11 3.69 -22.83
CA GLN A 200 3.85 2.96 -22.66
C GLN A 200 3.65 2.51 -21.21
N TRP A 201 2.46 2.76 -20.70
CA TRP A 201 1.94 2.24 -19.44
C TRP A 201 0.69 1.40 -19.74
N SER A 202 0.54 0.27 -19.05
CA SER A 202 -0.67 -0.56 -19.07
C SER A 202 -1.13 -0.78 -17.64
N VAL A 203 -2.35 -0.35 -17.34
CA VAL A 203 -2.88 -0.26 -15.97
C VAL A 203 -4.30 -0.82 -15.94
N PHE A 204 -4.65 -1.48 -14.84
CA PHE A 204 -6.03 -1.92 -14.59
C PHE A 204 -6.73 -0.92 -13.67
N LEU A 205 -7.69 -0.19 -14.21
CA LEU A 205 -8.38 0.88 -13.53
C LEU A 205 -9.56 0.34 -12.72
N SER A 206 -9.41 0.29 -11.39
CA SER A 206 -10.49 -0.01 -10.43
C SER A 206 -10.92 1.20 -9.60
N GLY A 207 -10.11 2.27 -9.61
CA GLY A 207 -10.33 3.52 -8.89
C GLY A 207 -9.59 4.65 -9.58
N THR A 208 -9.22 5.71 -8.84
CA THR A 208 -8.50 6.84 -9.41
C THR A 208 -7.03 6.50 -9.65
N TYR A 209 -6.58 6.60 -10.90
CA TYR A 209 -5.18 6.48 -11.30
C TYR A 209 -4.60 7.85 -11.67
N LYS A 210 -3.38 8.14 -11.22
CA LYS A 210 -2.68 9.40 -11.47
C LYS A 210 -1.32 9.12 -12.11
N LEU A 211 -1.14 9.58 -13.34
CA LEU A 211 0.14 9.56 -14.05
C LEU A 211 0.68 10.98 -14.15
N SER A 212 1.90 11.23 -13.67
CA SER A 212 2.57 12.52 -13.79
C SER A 212 3.92 12.34 -14.48
N VAL A 213 4.20 13.14 -15.50
CA VAL A 213 5.48 13.14 -16.22
C VAL A 213 6.05 14.55 -16.19
N VAL A 214 7.29 14.66 -15.72
CA VAL A 214 8.03 15.93 -15.69
C VAL A 214 8.97 15.98 -16.89
N PHE A 215 8.83 17.03 -17.69
CA PHE A 215 9.62 17.30 -18.87
C PHE A 215 10.55 18.48 -18.65
N GLU A 216 11.80 18.31 -19.05
CA GLU A 216 12.75 19.37 -19.30
C GLU A 216 12.51 19.97 -20.70
N VAL A 217 12.34 21.29 -20.76
CA VAL A 217 12.16 22.04 -22.00
C VAL A 217 13.52 22.43 -22.58
N ARG A 218 13.93 21.73 -23.64
CA ARG A 218 15.24 21.88 -24.29
C ARG A 218 15.22 22.82 -25.49
N GLY A 219 14.10 22.89 -26.20
CA GLY A 219 13.95 23.68 -27.42
C GLY A 219 12.61 24.39 -27.51
N GLU A 220 12.56 25.44 -28.33
CA GLU A 220 11.34 26.17 -28.68
C GLU A 220 11.26 26.32 -30.20
N ASN A 221 10.04 26.42 -30.72
CA ASN A 221 9.83 26.73 -32.13
C ASN A 221 10.09 28.23 -32.40
N PRO A 222 10.14 28.68 -33.68
CA PRO A 222 10.38 30.09 -34.03
C PRO A 222 9.36 31.10 -33.45
N TRP A 223 8.21 30.62 -32.98
CA TRP A 223 7.17 31.45 -32.35
C TRP A 223 7.32 31.54 -30.82
N GLY A 224 8.38 30.96 -30.26
CA GLY A 224 8.62 30.91 -28.82
C GLY A 224 7.70 29.95 -28.09
N GLU A 225 7.17 28.94 -28.81
CA GLU A 225 6.23 27.95 -28.29
C GLU A 225 6.88 26.56 -28.20
N VAL A 226 6.47 25.82 -27.18
CA VAL A 226 6.84 24.42 -26.97
C VAL A 226 5.59 23.59 -27.13
N LEU A 227 5.65 22.60 -28.03
CA LEU A 227 4.54 21.67 -28.26
C LEU A 227 4.67 20.48 -27.33
N VAL A 228 3.71 20.32 -26.43
CA VAL A 228 3.53 19.11 -25.63
C VAL A 228 2.50 18.23 -26.36
N PRO A 229 2.92 17.12 -27.00
CA PRO A 229 1.98 16.25 -27.69
C PRO A 229 1.03 15.58 -26.70
N ALA A 230 -0.18 15.28 -27.13
CA ALA A 230 -1.17 14.62 -26.30
C ALA A 230 -0.86 13.11 -26.20
N PRO A 231 -0.88 12.51 -25.00
CA PRO A 231 -0.78 11.07 -24.85
C PRO A 231 -2.05 10.40 -25.40
N THR A 232 -1.86 9.24 -26.02
CA THR A 232 -2.95 8.38 -26.49
C THR A 232 -3.37 7.44 -25.37
N ILE A 233 -4.62 7.57 -24.92
CA ILE A 233 -5.20 6.73 -23.87
C ILE A 233 -6.30 5.86 -24.49
N THR A 234 -6.17 4.55 -24.34
CA THR A 234 -7.14 3.57 -24.82
C THR A 234 -7.57 2.66 -23.68
N ALA A 235 -8.87 2.51 -23.47
CA ALA A 235 -9.43 1.55 -22.52
C ALA A 235 -10.23 0.48 -23.26
N SER A 236 -9.98 -0.79 -22.95
CA SER A 236 -10.74 -1.90 -23.52
C SER A 236 -11.95 -2.21 -22.66
N LEU A 237 -13.11 -2.36 -23.30
CA LEU A 237 -14.34 -2.85 -22.66
C LEU A 237 -14.55 -4.35 -22.90
N ASP A 238 -13.58 -5.05 -23.48
CA ASP A 238 -13.70 -6.48 -23.76
C ASP A 238 -13.68 -7.29 -22.46
N PRO A 239 -14.80 -7.96 -22.08
CA PRO A 239 -14.86 -8.78 -20.88
C PRO A 239 -13.90 -9.97 -20.95
N ARG A 240 -13.49 -10.42 -22.15
CA ARG A 240 -12.55 -11.55 -22.31
C ARG A 240 -11.19 -11.21 -21.73
N LEU A 241 -10.71 -9.98 -21.90
CA LEU A 241 -9.44 -9.53 -21.31
C LEU A 241 -9.54 -9.52 -19.78
N GLN A 242 -10.64 -9.02 -19.23
CA GLN A 242 -10.87 -9.00 -17.78
C GLN A 242 -10.97 -10.42 -17.20
N LEU A 243 -11.69 -11.32 -17.85
CA LEU A 243 -11.78 -12.73 -17.47
C LEU A 243 -10.42 -13.42 -17.54
N SER A 244 -9.65 -13.19 -18.61
CA SER A 244 -8.31 -13.77 -18.76
C SER A 244 -7.35 -13.32 -17.65
N LEU A 245 -7.49 -12.10 -17.14
CA LEU A 245 -6.70 -11.58 -16.03
C LEU A 245 -7.11 -12.23 -14.72
N ILE A 246 -8.41 -12.36 -14.46
CA ILE A 246 -8.92 -13.06 -13.28
C ILE A 246 -8.46 -14.52 -13.30
N GLU A 247 -8.51 -15.18 -14.46
CA GLU A 247 -7.98 -16.54 -14.64
C GLU A 247 -6.46 -16.61 -14.48
N SER A 248 -5.72 -15.60 -14.94
CA SER A 248 -4.27 -15.49 -14.77
C SER A 248 -3.89 -15.27 -13.30
N TYR A 249 -4.57 -14.37 -12.59
CA TYR A 249 -4.41 -14.18 -11.16
C TYR A 249 -4.80 -15.43 -10.39
N ARG A 250 -5.88 -16.11 -10.79
CA ARG A 250 -6.32 -17.35 -10.17
C ARG A 250 -5.34 -18.49 -10.42
N SER A 251 -4.78 -18.62 -11.62
CA SER A 251 -3.77 -19.63 -11.93
C SER A 251 -2.43 -19.32 -11.30
N LEU A 252 -2.03 -18.05 -11.19
CA LEU A 252 -0.89 -17.59 -10.38
C LEU A 252 -1.12 -17.87 -8.90
N MET A 253 -2.30 -17.57 -8.37
CA MET A 253 -2.67 -17.86 -6.99
C MET A 253 -2.70 -19.37 -6.77
N ALA A 254 -3.29 -20.13 -7.67
CA ALA A 254 -3.35 -21.59 -7.61
C ALA A 254 -1.97 -22.23 -7.74
N SER A 255 -1.08 -21.72 -8.60
CA SER A 255 0.28 -22.22 -8.77
C SER A 255 1.24 -21.76 -7.67
N PHE A 256 1.08 -20.54 -7.16
CA PHE A 256 1.71 -20.10 -5.91
C PHE A 256 1.22 -20.99 -4.78
N MET A 257 -0.08 -21.32 -4.74
CA MET A 257 -0.62 -22.22 -3.75
C MET A 257 -0.13 -23.66 -3.94
N GLU A 258 0.02 -24.16 -5.16
CA GLU A 258 0.51 -25.51 -5.42
C GLU A 258 2.01 -25.63 -5.09
N ARG A 259 2.79 -24.56 -5.36
CA ARG A 259 4.22 -24.49 -5.07
C ARG A 259 4.54 -24.17 -3.61
N SER A 260 3.71 -23.35 -2.95
CA SER A 260 3.89 -22.92 -1.55
C SER A 260 3.06 -23.72 -0.55
N LEU A 261 1.94 -24.34 -0.96
CA LEU A 261 1.05 -25.19 -0.15
C LEU A 261 0.98 -26.63 -0.66
N GLY A 262 2.14 -27.24 -0.95
CA GLY A 262 2.22 -28.70 -0.96
C GLY A 262 1.46 -29.28 0.24
N ASN A 263 0.45 -30.11 -0.05
CA ASN A 263 -0.43 -30.77 0.91
C ASN A 263 -1.15 -29.79 1.88
N LEU A 264 -2.22 -29.12 1.41
CA LEU A 264 -3.14 -28.29 2.21
C LEU A 264 -3.58 -28.94 3.53
N THR A 265 -3.76 -30.26 3.52
CA THR A 265 -4.08 -31.05 4.71
C THR A 265 -2.93 -31.07 5.72
N GLU A 266 -1.70 -31.12 5.24
CA GLU A 266 -0.48 -31.13 6.07
C GLU A 266 -0.15 -29.74 6.61
N MET A 267 -0.32 -28.66 5.82
CA MET A 267 -0.18 -27.29 6.32
C MET A 267 -1.31 -26.95 7.30
N ARG A 268 -2.56 -27.32 7.03
CA ARG A 268 -3.66 -27.19 7.99
C ARG A 268 -3.32 -27.95 9.27
N ASN A 269 -2.89 -29.21 9.16
CA ASN A 269 -2.50 -30.00 10.33
C ASN A 269 -1.30 -29.41 11.08
N ASN A 270 -0.29 -28.89 10.37
CA ASN A 270 0.91 -28.29 10.98
C ASN A 270 0.62 -26.94 11.64
N ILE A 271 -0.24 -26.11 11.04
CA ILE A 271 -0.68 -24.84 11.62
C ILE A 271 -1.64 -25.07 12.79
N THR A 272 -2.52 -26.07 12.69
CA THR A 272 -3.38 -26.48 13.81
C THR A 272 -2.52 -26.99 14.97
N LYS A 273 -1.50 -27.83 14.69
CA LYS A 273 -0.50 -28.25 15.69
C LYS A 273 0.27 -27.08 16.29
N LEU A 274 0.66 -26.08 15.49
CA LEU A 274 1.34 -24.88 15.97
C LEU A 274 0.44 -24.05 16.89
N ARG A 275 -0.83 -23.85 16.51
CA ARG A 275 -1.84 -23.19 17.34
C ARG A 275 -2.03 -23.93 18.66
N ASP A 276 -2.22 -25.25 18.61
CA ASP A 276 -2.41 -26.06 19.81
C ASP A 276 -1.16 -26.03 20.71
N LEU A 277 0.04 -26.00 20.11
CA LEU A 277 1.30 -25.81 20.82
C LEU A 277 1.40 -24.43 21.47
N LEU A 278 0.98 -23.36 20.79
CA LEU A 278 0.95 -21.99 21.34
C LEU A 278 -0.06 -21.85 22.48
N LEU A 279 -1.24 -22.45 22.36
CA LEU A 279 -2.24 -22.48 23.44
C LEU A 279 -1.74 -23.29 24.65
N ASN A 280 -1.08 -24.41 24.41
CA ASN A 280 -0.49 -25.23 25.48
C ASN A 280 0.67 -24.49 26.19
N LEU A 281 1.56 -23.84 25.42
CA LEU A 281 2.61 -23.00 25.98
C LEU A 281 2.03 -21.81 26.76
N SER A 282 0.95 -21.19 26.28
CA SER A 282 0.25 -20.14 27.02
C SER A 282 -0.25 -20.64 28.37
N ALA A 283 -0.91 -21.80 28.41
CA ALA A 283 -1.42 -22.38 29.65
C ALA A 283 -0.28 -22.73 30.64
N GLN A 284 0.81 -23.32 30.12
CA GLN A 284 1.98 -23.64 30.92
C GLN A 284 2.65 -22.37 31.50
N LEU A 285 2.74 -21.29 30.72
CA LEU A 285 3.29 -20.02 31.19
C LEU A 285 2.40 -19.31 32.22
N GLU A 286 1.07 -19.43 32.11
CA GLU A 286 0.13 -18.95 33.14
C GLU A 286 0.32 -19.72 34.45
N GLU A 287 0.50 -21.03 34.38
CA GLU A 287 0.78 -21.87 35.55
C GLU A 287 2.11 -21.48 36.21
N GLN A 288 3.18 -21.35 35.43
CA GLN A 288 4.50 -20.91 35.94
C GLN A 288 4.44 -19.49 36.52
N SER A 289 3.68 -18.58 35.90
CA SER A 289 3.41 -17.26 36.44
C SER A 289 2.76 -17.31 37.83
N ALA A 290 1.74 -18.17 38.00
CA ALA A 290 1.07 -18.34 39.28
C ALA A 290 2.00 -18.94 40.35
N MET A 291 2.84 -19.91 39.99
CA MET A 291 3.85 -20.46 40.89
C MET A 291 4.87 -19.40 41.34
N LEU A 292 5.36 -18.56 40.42
CA LEU A 292 6.28 -17.46 40.73
C LEU A 292 5.62 -16.40 41.62
N ALA A 293 4.35 -16.06 41.38
CA ALA A 293 3.60 -15.15 42.25
C ALA A 293 3.42 -15.72 43.66
N SER A 294 3.15 -17.02 43.78
CA SER A 294 3.06 -17.72 45.07
C SER A 294 4.40 -17.72 45.81
N ALA A 295 5.49 -18.04 45.12
CA ALA A 295 6.84 -17.99 45.68
C ALA A 295 7.26 -16.58 46.10
N ALA A 296 6.87 -15.55 45.34
CA ALA A 296 7.07 -14.16 45.71
C ALA A 296 6.34 -13.81 47.03
N GLY A 297 5.09 -14.27 47.17
CA GLY A 297 4.31 -14.10 48.39
C GLY A 297 4.96 -14.80 49.60
N ALA A 298 5.48 -16.01 49.41
CA ALA A 298 6.20 -16.73 50.47
C ALA A 298 7.51 -16.02 50.87
N ALA A 299 8.26 -15.46 49.91
CA ALA A 299 9.47 -14.70 50.17
C ALA A 299 9.20 -13.40 50.96
N ASP A 300 8.11 -12.70 50.64
CA ASP A 300 7.69 -11.50 51.38
C ASP A 300 7.27 -11.84 52.82
N GLN A 301 6.46 -12.90 53.00
CA GLN A 301 6.07 -13.37 54.33
C GLN A 301 7.29 -13.76 55.18
N ALA A 302 8.27 -14.45 54.59
CA ALA A 302 9.51 -14.80 55.26
C ALA A 302 10.35 -13.55 55.62
N SER A 303 10.44 -12.58 54.71
CA SER A 303 11.12 -11.30 54.95
C SER A 303 10.49 -10.54 56.13
N ASP A 304 9.16 -10.48 56.18
CA ASP A 304 8.44 -9.77 57.24
C ASP A 304 8.61 -10.48 58.59
N ALA A 305 8.53 -11.82 58.61
CA ALA A 305 8.79 -12.61 59.82
C ALA A 305 10.22 -12.40 60.36
N ILE A 306 11.23 -12.40 59.48
CA ILE A 306 12.62 -12.10 59.87
C ILE A 306 12.75 -10.66 60.37
N SER A 307 12.06 -9.71 59.75
CA SER A 307 12.09 -8.30 60.18
C SER A 307 11.52 -8.12 61.59
N VAL A 308 10.44 -8.83 61.93
CA VAL A 308 9.89 -8.88 63.30
C VAL A 308 10.89 -9.50 64.28
N ALA A 309 11.53 -10.61 63.91
CA ALA A 309 12.56 -11.24 64.74
C ALA A 309 13.76 -10.32 64.98
N VAL A 310 14.22 -9.61 63.95
CA VAL A 310 15.29 -8.59 64.02
C VAL A 310 14.91 -7.48 65.00
N TYR A 311 13.67 -7.01 64.99
CA TYR A 311 13.19 -5.98 65.93
C TYR A 311 13.22 -6.49 67.38
N GLN A 312 12.72 -7.70 67.62
CA GLN A 312 12.71 -8.31 68.96
C GLN A 312 14.13 -8.54 69.48
N LEU A 313 15.03 -9.07 68.65
CA LEU A 313 16.43 -9.30 69.01
C LEU A 313 17.20 -7.99 69.23
N SER A 314 16.93 -6.95 68.44
CA SER A 314 17.54 -5.63 68.64
C SER A 314 17.12 -5.01 69.98
N SER A 315 15.85 -5.19 70.37
CA SER A 315 15.37 -4.75 71.69
C SER A 315 16.05 -5.52 72.82
N ALA A 316 16.20 -6.84 72.67
CA ALA A 316 16.94 -7.68 73.63
C ALA A 316 18.43 -7.32 73.70
N ALA A 317 19.06 -6.92 72.59
CA ALA A 317 20.44 -6.44 72.59
C ALA A 317 20.60 -5.19 73.48
N GLN A 318 19.65 -4.27 73.38
CA GLN A 318 19.65 -3.02 74.12
C GLN A 318 19.43 -3.23 75.63
N THR A 319 18.59 -4.21 76.01
CA THR A 319 18.43 -4.59 77.42
C THR A 319 19.71 -5.22 77.97
N ILE A 320 20.37 -6.10 77.22
CA ILE A 320 21.67 -6.69 77.59
C ILE A 320 22.73 -5.61 77.78
N GLU A 321 22.79 -4.62 76.89
CA GLU A 321 23.72 -3.50 76.99
C GLU A 321 23.52 -2.69 78.28
N SER A 322 22.28 -2.36 78.61
CA SER A 322 21.98 -1.65 79.86
C SER A 322 22.37 -2.49 81.10
N ALA A 323 22.11 -3.80 81.09
CA ALA A 323 22.49 -4.73 82.16
C ALA A 323 24.01 -4.88 82.31
N GLU A 324 24.76 -4.99 81.21
CA GLU A 324 26.23 -5.02 81.18
C GLU A 324 26.81 -3.76 81.83
N SER A 325 26.27 -2.58 81.48
CA SER A 325 26.72 -1.30 82.04
C SER A 325 26.46 -1.18 83.55
N ALA A 326 25.38 -1.78 84.05
CA ALA A 326 25.05 -1.81 85.46
C ALA A 326 25.95 -2.81 86.22
N LEU A 327 26.17 -4.00 85.65
CA LEU A 327 27.03 -5.02 86.23
C LEU A 327 28.49 -4.55 86.32
N LYS A 328 29.01 -3.89 85.28
CA LYS A 328 30.36 -3.32 85.25
C LYS A 328 30.57 -2.32 86.40
N ARG A 329 29.62 -1.40 86.59
CA ARG A 329 29.64 -0.43 87.70
C ARG A 329 29.55 -1.12 89.07
N GLY A 330 28.70 -2.12 89.20
CA GLY A 330 28.56 -2.90 90.43
C GLY A 330 29.84 -3.66 90.80
N LEU A 331 30.50 -4.27 89.80
CA LEU A 331 31.77 -4.98 89.97
C LEU A 331 32.91 -4.04 90.37
N GLU A 332 33.00 -2.87 89.75
CA GLU A 332 34.01 -1.86 90.09
C GLU A 332 33.85 -1.39 91.55
N ASN A 333 32.62 -1.12 91.98
CA ASN A 333 32.31 -0.77 93.37
C ASN A 333 32.65 -1.89 94.35
N ALA A 334 32.29 -3.15 94.03
CA ALA A 334 32.57 -4.30 94.88
C ALA A 334 34.07 -4.61 94.96
N SER A 335 34.81 -4.46 93.86
CA SER A 335 36.27 -4.60 93.81
C SER A 335 36.97 -3.57 94.70
N ASN A 336 36.53 -2.32 94.65
CA ASN A 336 37.06 -1.24 95.50
C ASN A 336 36.74 -1.50 96.99
N ALA A 337 35.52 -1.92 97.32
CA ALA A 337 35.13 -2.27 98.69
C ALA A 337 35.93 -3.46 99.23
N LEU A 338 36.21 -4.48 98.40
CA LEU A 338 36.97 -5.66 98.80
C LEU A 338 38.45 -5.35 99.04
N LYS A 339 39.06 -4.46 98.24
CA LYS A 339 40.42 -3.94 98.50
C LYS A 339 40.49 -3.27 99.88
N LEU A 340 39.55 -2.37 100.17
CA LEU A 340 39.48 -1.68 101.45
C LEU A 340 39.26 -2.64 102.62
N ALA A 341 38.37 -3.63 102.47
CA ALA A 341 38.15 -4.66 103.49
C ALA A 341 39.41 -5.52 103.74
N ARG A 342 40.18 -5.83 102.70
CA ARG A 342 41.45 -6.58 102.82
C ARG A 342 42.53 -5.78 103.54
N GLU A 343 42.65 -4.49 103.24
CA GLU A 343 43.57 -3.59 103.95
C GLU A 343 43.21 -3.51 105.45
N LEU A 344 41.92 -3.40 105.77
CA LEU A 344 41.45 -3.39 107.16
C LEU A 344 41.67 -4.73 107.87
N ALA A 345 41.38 -5.85 107.22
CA ALA A 345 41.60 -7.19 107.79
C ALA A 345 43.09 -7.48 108.03
N GLN A 346 43.97 -7.01 107.14
CA GLN A 346 45.42 -7.15 107.29
C GLN A 346 45.93 -6.34 108.49
N ARG A 347 45.48 -5.08 108.64
CA ARG A 347 45.78 -4.27 109.83
C ARG A 347 45.27 -4.90 111.13
N ALA A 348 44.07 -5.49 111.11
CA ALA A 348 43.51 -6.18 112.28
C ALA A 348 44.32 -7.42 112.68
N LEU A 349 44.89 -8.15 111.71
CA LEU A 349 45.74 -9.31 111.95
C LEU A 349 47.11 -8.94 112.51
N GLU A 350 47.71 -7.86 112.01
CA GLU A 350 48.97 -7.32 112.53
C GLU A 350 48.83 -6.89 114.00
N ASN A 351 47.66 -6.38 114.36
CA ASN A 351 47.32 -6.02 115.75
C ASN A 351 46.79 -7.20 116.59
N ALA A 352 46.62 -8.40 116.01
CA ALA A 352 45.93 -9.52 116.66
C ALA A 352 46.68 -10.07 117.87
N GLU A 353 48.01 -10.17 117.82
CA GLU A 353 48.82 -10.64 118.96
C GLU A 353 48.75 -9.68 120.16
N GLU A 354 48.66 -8.38 119.89
CA GLU A 354 48.55 -7.34 120.92
C GLU A 354 47.14 -7.34 121.52
N LEU A 355 46.09 -7.47 120.70
CA LEU A 355 44.71 -7.63 121.15
C LEU A 355 44.47 -8.94 121.92
N GLU A 356 45.00 -10.08 121.47
CA GLU A 356 44.89 -11.35 122.20
C GLU A 356 45.64 -11.32 123.56
N ARG A 357 46.76 -10.59 123.65
CA ARG A 357 47.45 -10.32 124.94
C ARG A 357 46.63 -9.43 125.87
N GLU A 358 45.94 -8.42 125.37
CA GLU A 358 45.07 -7.57 126.20
C GLU A 358 43.78 -8.30 126.61
N PHE A 359 43.17 -9.10 125.74
CA PHE A 359 41.97 -9.89 126.07
C PHE A 359 42.26 -11.03 127.08
N SER A 360 43.45 -11.63 127.03
CA SER A 360 43.88 -12.62 128.03
C SER A 360 44.12 -12.02 129.42
N LYS A 361 44.47 -10.73 129.53
CA LYS A 361 44.47 -9.99 130.81
C LYS A 361 43.07 -9.71 131.35
N LEU A 362 42.07 -9.64 130.46
CA LEU A 362 40.67 -9.28 130.80
C LEU A 362 39.76 -10.49 131.05
N ASN A 363 40.26 -11.73 130.90
CA ASN A 363 39.54 -12.99 131.15
C ASN A 363 38.20 -13.13 130.39
N ILE A 364 38.15 -12.61 129.16
CA ILE A 364 36.98 -12.68 128.29
C ILE A 364 37.05 -13.98 127.48
N THR A 365 36.08 -14.88 127.67
CA THR A 365 35.89 -16.06 126.83
C THR A 365 35.20 -15.66 125.52
N TRP A 366 35.80 -16.04 124.40
CA TRP A 366 35.22 -15.80 123.07
C TRP A 366 33.89 -16.55 122.93
N VAL A 367 32.94 -15.93 122.23
CA VAL A 367 31.63 -16.53 121.94
C VAL A 367 31.83 -17.57 120.84
N GLY A 368 31.85 -18.84 121.25
CA GLY A 368 32.29 -19.96 120.40
C GLY A 368 33.79 -20.24 120.57
N ASN A 369 34.21 -21.48 120.35
CA ASN A 369 35.58 -21.99 120.56
C ASN A 369 36.64 -21.39 119.59
N TYR A 370 36.50 -20.13 119.16
CA TYR A 370 37.39 -19.49 118.20
C TYR A 370 38.25 -18.39 118.83
N THR A 371 39.53 -18.28 118.47
CA THR A 371 40.40 -17.15 118.83
C THR A 371 40.17 -15.93 117.93
N PHE A 372 40.63 -14.74 118.35
CA PHE A 372 40.54 -13.52 117.52
C PHE A 372 41.27 -13.70 116.17
N SER A 373 42.46 -14.30 116.23
CA SER A 373 43.23 -14.69 115.05
C SER A 373 42.46 -15.66 114.14
N GLU A 374 41.69 -16.60 114.68
CA GLU A 374 40.83 -17.51 113.90
C GLU A 374 39.67 -16.77 113.21
N LEU A 375 39.02 -15.82 113.88
CA LEU A 375 37.96 -15.00 113.29
C LEU A 375 38.49 -14.09 112.16
N VAL A 376 39.66 -13.48 112.34
CA VAL A 376 40.30 -12.66 111.30
C VAL A 376 40.78 -13.53 110.14
N ASN A 377 41.28 -14.75 110.41
CA ASN A 377 41.62 -15.72 109.38
C ASN A 377 40.38 -16.23 108.63
N GLN A 378 39.25 -16.42 109.30
CA GLN A 378 37.97 -16.76 108.68
C GLN A 378 37.43 -15.60 107.82
N ALA A 379 37.56 -14.35 108.28
CA ALA A 379 37.24 -13.17 107.49
C ALA A 379 38.14 -13.04 106.25
N LYS A 380 39.45 -13.29 106.38
CA LYS A 380 40.41 -13.32 105.26
C LYS A 380 40.08 -14.42 104.27
N SER A 381 39.72 -15.62 104.74
CA SER A 381 39.23 -16.74 103.92
C SER A 381 37.94 -16.38 103.16
N THR A 382 37.02 -15.68 103.84
CA THR A 382 35.78 -15.17 103.25
C THR A 382 36.07 -14.11 102.18
N LEU A 383 37.00 -13.18 102.43
CA LEU A 383 37.44 -12.19 101.45
C LEU A 383 38.13 -12.81 100.23
N THR A 384 38.95 -13.86 100.42
CA THR A 384 39.52 -14.62 99.29
C THR A 384 38.45 -15.34 98.49
N THR A 385 37.40 -15.85 99.15
CA THR A 385 36.25 -16.47 98.49
C THR A 385 35.46 -15.43 97.68
N MET A 386 35.19 -14.25 98.26
CA MET A 386 34.53 -13.13 97.58
C MET A 386 35.37 -12.61 96.40
N GLN A 387 36.69 -12.59 96.51
CA GLN A 387 37.58 -12.21 95.40
C GLN A 387 37.52 -13.24 94.25
N SER A 388 37.51 -14.53 94.58
CA SER A 388 37.30 -15.60 93.59
C SER A 388 35.94 -15.46 92.90
N GLN A 389 34.88 -15.16 93.66
CA GLN A 389 33.55 -14.89 93.13
C GLN A 389 33.52 -13.64 92.23
N LEU A 390 34.20 -12.55 92.60
CA LEU A 390 34.33 -11.36 91.75
C LEU A 390 35.04 -11.69 90.43
N GLY A 391 36.14 -12.45 90.48
CA GLY A 391 36.82 -12.94 89.27
C GLY A 391 35.91 -13.80 88.39
N SER A 392 35.03 -14.62 88.99
CA SER A 392 34.00 -15.36 88.26
C SER A 392 32.98 -14.43 87.59
N TYR A 393 32.58 -13.34 88.25
CA TYR A 393 31.67 -12.35 87.67
C TYR A 393 32.33 -11.50 86.57
N GLU A 394 33.62 -11.18 86.69
CA GLU A 394 34.39 -10.52 85.62
C GLU A 394 34.49 -11.41 84.37
N ASN A 395 34.73 -12.72 84.56
CA ASN A 395 34.71 -13.69 83.46
C ASN A 395 33.30 -13.80 82.83
N LEU A 396 32.25 -13.80 83.65
CA LEU A 396 30.86 -13.78 83.19
C LEU A 396 30.57 -12.52 82.35
N LEU A 397 31.03 -11.34 82.79
CA LEU A 397 30.88 -10.09 82.06
C LEU A 397 31.62 -10.12 80.70
N ALA A 398 32.82 -10.69 80.65
CA ALA A 398 33.53 -10.90 79.38
C ALA A 398 32.74 -11.80 78.42
N GLN A 399 32.15 -12.89 78.93
CA GLN A 399 31.26 -13.76 78.15
C GLN A 399 30.00 -13.03 77.66
N TYR A 400 29.39 -12.16 78.49
CA TYR A 400 28.27 -11.31 78.08
C TYR A 400 28.64 -10.36 76.94
N SER A 401 29.83 -9.75 76.99
CA SER A 401 30.30 -8.84 75.94
C SER A 401 30.51 -9.57 74.60
N ILE A 402 31.05 -10.79 74.63
CA ILE A 402 31.20 -11.65 73.45
C ILE A 402 29.82 -12.08 72.90
N ALA A 403 28.90 -12.47 73.78
CA ALA A 403 27.53 -12.86 73.40
C ALA A 403 26.78 -11.67 72.77
N LYS A 404 26.92 -10.47 73.33
CA LYS A 404 26.39 -9.22 72.78
C LYS A 404 26.93 -8.94 71.38
N GLY A 405 28.26 -9.01 71.18
CA GLY A 405 28.88 -8.82 69.86
C GLY A 405 28.38 -9.83 68.81
N SER A 406 28.22 -11.09 69.22
CA SER A 406 27.65 -12.15 68.37
C SER A 406 26.18 -11.87 68.03
N LEU A 407 25.41 -11.37 68.98
CA LEU A 407 24.00 -11.03 68.80
C LEU A 407 23.81 -9.84 67.84
N TYR A 408 24.62 -8.79 67.92
CA TYR A 408 24.59 -7.69 66.94
C TYR A 408 24.94 -8.15 65.53
N THR A 409 25.92 -9.04 65.41
CA THR A 409 26.32 -9.62 64.12
C THR A 409 25.16 -10.43 63.52
N GLY A 410 24.55 -11.33 64.30
CA GLY A 410 23.39 -12.10 63.86
C GLY A 410 22.17 -11.24 63.51
N VAL A 411 21.90 -10.17 64.26
CA VAL A 411 20.83 -9.20 63.94
C VAL A 411 21.08 -8.51 62.60
N ASN A 412 22.33 -8.15 62.31
CA ASN A 412 22.69 -7.52 61.04
C ASN A 412 22.58 -8.51 59.85
N GLU A 413 23.03 -9.75 60.03
CA GLU A 413 22.89 -10.82 59.03
C GLU A 413 21.42 -11.11 58.71
N LEU A 414 20.57 -11.21 59.74
CA LEU A 414 19.12 -11.40 59.56
C LEU A 414 18.47 -10.22 58.84
N ARG A 415 18.90 -8.98 59.12
CA ARG A 415 18.43 -7.80 58.39
C ARG A 415 18.82 -7.85 56.91
N VAL A 416 20.04 -8.28 56.60
CA VAL A 416 20.49 -8.48 55.21
C VAL A 416 19.68 -9.59 54.53
N ALA A 417 19.45 -10.71 55.22
CA ALA A 417 18.65 -11.83 54.70
C ALA A 417 17.20 -11.40 54.39
N ALA A 418 16.55 -10.65 55.28
CA ALA A 418 15.22 -10.09 55.02
C ALA A 418 15.22 -9.18 53.77
N SER A 419 16.21 -8.30 53.64
CA SER A 419 16.35 -7.44 52.45
C SER A 419 16.53 -8.25 51.16
N GLN A 420 17.34 -9.31 51.19
CA GLN A 420 17.55 -10.21 50.06
C GLN A 420 16.27 -10.98 49.69
N LEU A 421 15.53 -11.48 50.67
CA LEU A 421 14.23 -12.15 50.44
C LEU A 421 13.20 -11.22 49.82
N ARG A 422 13.14 -9.96 50.27
CA ARG A 422 12.27 -8.95 49.67
C ARG A 422 12.66 -8.62 48.22
N LYS A 423 13.96 -8.56 47.92
CA LYS A 423 14.45 -8.43 46.54
C LYS A 423 14.08 -9.64 45.69
N LEU A 424 14.24 -10.85 46.23
CA LEU A 424 13.82 -12.09 45.57
C LEU A 424 12.31 -12.09 45.29
N GLY A 425 11.49 -11.69 46.26
CA GLY A 425 10.04 -11.54 46.10
C GLY A 425 9.68 -10.59 44.96
N ASN A 426 10.36 -9.45 44.85
CA ASN A 426 10.17 -8.52 43.73
C ASN A 426 10.58 -9.11 42.38
N MET A 427 11.74 -9.77 42.29
CA MET A 427 12.21 -10.43 41.05
C MET A 427 11.25 -11.54 40.60
N LEU A 428 10.75 -12.35 41.53
CA LEU A 428 9.77 -13.40 41.25
C LEU A 428 8.43 -12.82 40.77
N ARG A 429 8.00 -11.68 41.32
CA ARG A 429 6.80 -10.96 40.90
C ARG A 429 6.93 -10.35 39.50
N GLU A 430 8.10 -9.79 39.18
CA GLU A 430 8.41 -9.31 37.83
C GLU A 430 8.45 -10.47 36.83
N GLY A 431 9.09 -11.59 37.19
CA GLY A 431 9.10 -12.81 36.40
C GLY A 431 7.69 -13.35 36.15
N SER A 432 6.84 -13.39 37.18
CA SER A 432 5.43 -13.77 37.07
C SER A 432 4.67 -12.88 36.06
N ARG A 433 4.81 -11.55 36.16
CA ARG A 433 4.18 -10.61 35.22
C ARG A 433 4.69 -10.80 33.78
N GLY A 434 5.99 -11.02 33.60
CA GLY A 434 6.58 -11.30 32.29
C GLY A 434 6.03 -12.59 31.67
N MET A 435 5.91 -13.65 32.46
CA MET A 435 5.34 -14.93 32.00
C MET A 435 3.85 -14.81 31.66
N ALA A 436 3.08 -14.05 32.44
CA ALA A 436 1.67 -13.78 32.13
C ALA A 436 1.49 -12.97 30.83
N GLN A 437 2.37 -12.00 30.57
CA GLN A 437 2.36 -11.22 29.32
C GLN A 437 2.73 -12.09 28.11
N LEU A 438 3.74 -12.96 28.24
CA LEU A 438 4.11 -13.90 27.18
C LEU A 438 2.99 -14.89 26.88
N ALA A 439 2.32 -15.42 27.92
CA ALA A 439 1.17 -16.29 27.74
C ALA A 439 0.05 -15.60 26.94
N LYS A 440 -0.28 -14.36 27.31
CA LYS A 440 -1.25 -13.55 26.56
C LYS A 440 -0.84 -13.35 25.10
N GLY A 441 0.42 -13.05 24.83
CA GLY A 441 0.95 -12.90 23.47
C GLY A 441 0.85 -14.18 22.64
N PHE A 442 1.10 -15.36 23.24
CA PHE A 442 0.91 -16.64 22.55
C PHE A 442 -0.57 -16.96 22.28
N ARG A 443 -1.48 -16.58 23.18
CA ARG A 443 -2.92 -16.72 22.95
C ARG A 443 -3.41 -15.81 21.81
N GLU A 444 -3.00 -14.55 21.79
CA GLU A 444 -3.32 -13.61 20.70
C GLU A 444 -2.74 -14.07 19.36
N ALA A 445 -1.51 -14.60 19.33
CA ALA A 445 -0.92 -15.18 18.13
C ALA A 445 -1.69 -16.40 17.62
N ALA A 446 -2.18 -17.25 18.52
CA ALA A 446 -3.02 -18.39 18.18
C ALA A 446 -4.37 -17.96 17.56
N GLU A 447 -5.02 -16.93 18.11
CA GLU A 447 -6.26 -16.35 17.58
C GLU A 447 -6.07 -15.70 16.21
N LEU A 448 -4.96 -14.98 16.01
CA LEU A 448 -4.58 -14.42 14.72
C LEU A 448 -4.43 -15.51 13.65
N ILE A 449 -3.77 -16.62 13.99
CA ILE A 449 -3.62 -17.78 13.13
C ILE A 449 -4.99 -18.33 12.72
N ASP A 450 -5.91 -18.54 13.66
CA ASP A 450 -7.27 -19.01 13.36
C ASP A 450 -8.03 -18.04 12.40
N SER A 451 -7.90 -16.72 12.62
CA SER A 451 -8.55 -15.71 11.78
C SER A 451 -8.01 -15.70 10.34
N THR A 452 -6.70 -15.92 10.17
CA THR A 452 -6.08 -15.98 8.84
C THR A 452 -6.46 -17.24 8.08
N ILE A 453 -6.58 -18.39 8.77
CA ILE A 453 -7.04 -19.65 8.16
C ILE A 453 -8.48 -19.51 7.68
N LEU A 454 -9.37 -18.92 8.49
CA LEU A 454 -10.78 -18.71 8.12
C LEU A 454 -10.93 -17.75 6.94
N LYS A 455 -10.13 -16.68 6.88
CA LYS A 455 -10.13 -15.74 5.74
C LYS A 455 -9.59 -16.37 4.46
N LEU A 456 -8.56 -17.24 4.56
CA LEU A 456 -8.05 -17.98 3.41
C LEU A 456 -9.09 -18.98 2.89
N ALA A 457 -9.73 -19.71 3.81
CA ALA A 457 -10.79 -20.68 3.48
C ALA A 457 -12.03 -20.01 2.87
N SER A 458 -12.48 -18.87 3.41
CA SER A 458 -13.64 -18.15 2.89
C SER A 458 -13.36 -17.47 1.54
N SER A 459 -12.13 -17.01 1.30
CA SER A 459 -11.71 -16.46 0.00
C SER A 459 -11.64 -17.52 -1.11
N LEU A 460 -11.53 -18.81 -0.73
CA LEU A 460 -11.60 -19.95 -1.65
C LEU A 460 -13.03 -20.37 -2.00
N GLU A 461 -14.00 -20.09 -1.12
CA GLU A 461 -15.42 -20.45 -1.29
C GLU A 461 -16.29 -19.31 -1.85
N ALA A 462 -15.80 -18.07 -1.87
CA ALA A 462 -16.52 -16.93 -2.42
C ALA A 462 -16.72 -17.03 -3.95
N GLN A 463 -17.85 -16.48 -4.44
CA GLN A 463 -18.23 -16.52 -5.86
C GLN A 463 -17.07 -16.14 -6.80
N PRO A 464 -16.88 -16.87 -7.91
CA PRO A 464 -15.68 -16.77 -8.75
C PRO A 464 -15.52 -15.43 -9.47
N TYR A 465 -16.57 -14.61 -9.52
CA TYR A 465 -16.58 -13.32 -10.21
C TYR A 465 -17.39 -12.30 -9.39
N PRO A 466 -16.94 -11.04 -9.28
CA PRO A 466 -17.73 -9.97 -8.71
C PRO A 466 -19.08 -9.83 -9.44
N GLU A 467 -20.17 -9.56 -8.73
CA GLU A 467 -21.50 -9.38 -9.34
C GLU A 467 -21.49 -8.27 -10.41
N GLY A 468 -20.77 -7.18 -10.15
CA GLY A 468 -20.60 -6.08 -11.12
C GLY A 468 -19.91 -6.51 -12.43
N LEU A 469 -18.99 -7.49 -12.38
CA LEU A 469 -18.37 -8.05 -13.58
C LEU A 469 -19.35 -8.92 -14.39
N LEU A 470 -20.22 -9.68 -13.72
CA LEU A 470 -21.26 -10.47 -14.39
C LEU A 470 -22.28 -9.55 -15.07
N GLU A 471 -22.68 -8.47 -14.42
CA GLU A 471 -23.55 -7.44 -15.00
C GLU A 471 -22.89 -6.72 -16.18
N PHE A 472 -21.63 -6.32 -16.04
CA PHE A 472 -20.84 -5.70 -17.10
C PHE A 472 -20.74 -6.63 -18.32
N ASN A 473 -20.42 -7.90 -18.09
CA ASN A 473 -20.34 -8.91 -19.17
C ASN A 473 -21.68 -9.09 -19.88
N ARG A 474 -22.80 -9.22 -19.13
CA ARG A 474 -24.15 -9.29 -19.71
C ARG A 474 -24.49 -8.04 -20.54
N THR A 475 -24.05 -6.87 -20.08
CA THR A 475 -24.30 -5.60 -20.77
C THR A 475 -23.50 -5.51 -22.08
N ILE A 476 -22.20 -5.79 -22.06
CA ILE A 476 -21.36 -5.77 -23.27
C ILE A 476 -21.77 -6.86 -24.27
N THR A 477 -22.09 -8.06 -23.80
CA THR A 477 -22.55 -9.17 -24.66
C THR A 477 -23.92 -8.94 -25.29
N SER A 478 -24.72 -8.01 -24.77
CA SER A 478 -25.98 -7.60 -25.40
C SER A 478 -25.80 -6.73 -26.65
N GLN A 479 -24.56 -6.31 -26.97
CA GLN A 479 -24.26 -5.46 -28.13
C GLN A 479 -24.18 -6.24 -29.46
N VAL A 480 -25.22 -7.02 -29.75
CA VAL A 480 -25.27 -7.92 -30.91
C VAL A 480 -26.17 -7.39 -32.03
N VAL A 481 -25.87 -7.84 -33.25
CA VAL A 481 -26.75 -7.70 -34.41
C VAL A 481 -27.77 -8.83 -34.41
N GLU A 482 -29.05 -8.46 -34.36
CA GLU A 482 -30.19 -9.37 -34.35
C GLU A 482 -30.88 -9.36 -35.72
N PRO A 483 -31.18 -10.53 -36.32
CA PRO A 483 -31.89 -10.58 -37.59
C PRO A 483 -33.36 -10.16 -37.44
N ILE A 484 -33.91 -9.57 -38.50
CA ILE A 484 -35.35 -9.33 -38.67
C ILE A 484 -35.83 -10.24 -39.81
N GLY A 485 -36.43 -11.39 -39.48
CA GLY A 485 -36.97 -12.35 -40.45
C GLY A 485 -36.32 -13.73 -40.39
N GLU A 486 -36.39 -14.49 -41.50
CA GLU A 486 -35.99 -15.91 -41.56
C GLU A 486 -34.49 -16.16 -41.78
N VAL A 487 -33.69 -15.12 -42.04
CA VAL A 487 -32.24 -15.27 -42.25
C VAL A 487 -31.52 -15.30 -40.91
N SER A 488 -30.79 -16.38 -40.63
CA SER A 488 -29.98 -16.49 -39.41
C SER A 488 -28.71 -15.62 -39.53
N VAL A 489 -28.61 -14.60 -38.67
CA VAL A 489 -27.41 -13.75 -38.55
C VAL A 489 -26.65 -14.13 -37.29
N LYS A 490 -25.36 -14.41 -37.44
CA LYS A 490 -24.43 -14.63 -36.33
C LYS A 490 -23.63 -13.36 -36.08
N SER A 491 -23.86 -12.70 -34.95
CA SER A 491 -23.10 -11.51 -34.56
C SER A 491 -21.83 -11.88 -33.81
N GLU A 492 -20.69 -11.32 -34.22
CA GLU A 492 -19.41 -11.44 -33.53
C GLU A 492 -18.88 -10.05 -33.16
N LEU A 493 -18.86 -9.74 -31.86
CA LEU A 493 -18.21 -8.52 -31.36
C LEU A 493 -16.69 -8.74 -31.38
N MET A 494 -16.00 -7.96 -32.22
CA MET A 494 -14.56 -8.04 -32.44
C MET A 494 -13.79 -7.08 -31.54
N SER A 495 -14.31 -5.86 -31.33
CA SER A 495 -13.70 -4.88 -30.44
C SER A 495 -14.74 -3.89 -29.90
N ASP A 496 -14.55 -3.49 -28.63
CA ASP A 496 -15.20 -2.32 -28.02
C ASP A 496 -14.14 -1.57 -27.21
N VAL A 497 -13.73 -0.41 -27.73
CA VAL A 497 -12.60 0.36 -27.20
C VAL A 497 -13.00 1.80 -27.00
N VAL A 498 -12.64 2.35 -25.85
CA VAL A 498 -12.70 3.78 -25.55
C VAL A 498 -11.35 4.40 -25.90
N TYR A 499 -11.36 5.37 -26.80
CA TYR A 499 -10.22 6.21 -27.15
C TYR A 499 -10.44 7.61 -26.56
N VAL A 500 -9.54 8.07 -25.70
CA VAL A 500 -9.61 9.43 -25.15
C VAL A 500 -8.76 10.35 -26.02
N SER A 501 -9.42 11.33 -26.64
CA SER A 501 -8.78 12.40 -27.39
C SER A 501 -8.54 13.58 -26.46
N LEU A 502 -7.26 13.82 -26.17
CA LEU A 502 -6.78 14.99 -25.43
C LEU A 502 -6.27 16.06 -26.39
N PRO A 503 -6.41 17.36 -26.05
CA PRO A 503 -5.96 18.45 -26.89
C PRO A 503 -4.44 18.52 -26.89
N LEU A 504 -3.88 18.93 -28.02
CA LEU A 504 -2.48 19.33 -28.11
C LEU A 504 -2.24 20.56 -27.25
N LEU A 505 -1.12 20.59 -26.52
CA LEU A 505 -0.82 21.68 -25.61
C LEU A 505 0.36 22.50 -26.11
N LYS A 506 0.15 23.81 -26.26
CA LYS A 506 1.16 24.78 -26.68
C LYS A 506 1.52 25.69 -25.52
N LEU A 507 2.77 25.63 -25.08
CA LEU A 507 3.29 26.48 -24.02
C LEU A 507 4.08 27.62 -24.62
N LYS A 508 3.61 28.86 -24.43
CA LYS A 508 4.36 30.05 -24.84
C LYS A 508 5.40 30.39 -23.77
N ARG A 509 6.68 30.26 -24.13
CA ARG A 509 7.83 30.45 -23.24
C ARG A 509 8.55 31.77 -23.49
N SER A 510 8.61 32.22 -24.73
CA SER A 510 9.27 33.46 -25.12
C SER A 510 8.35 34.31 -25.99
N GLU A 511 8.66 35.60 -26.12
CA GLU A 511 8.07 36.37 -27.20
C GLU A 511 8.56 35.78 -28.53
N PRO A 512 7.70 35.71 -29.56
CA PRO A 512 8.13 35.19 -30.84
C PRO A 512 9.40 35.92 -31.21
N GLN A 513 10.46 35.15 -31.47
CA GLN A 513 11.62 35.72 -32.12
C GLN A 513 11.08 36.16 -33.47
N ALA A 514 10.69 37.43 -33.56
CA ALA A 514 10.71 38.12 -34.81
C ALA A 514 12.16 38.00 -35.23
N LEU A 515 12.47 36.93 -35.99
CA LEU A 515 13.17 37.12 -37.22
C LEU A 515 12.57 38.42 -37.74
N THR A 516 13.35 39.48 -37.60
CA THR A 516 13.40 40.54 -38.57
C THR A 516 13.63 39.81 -39.89
N LEU A 517 12.57 39.16 -40.40
CA LEU A 517 12.28 39.14 -41.81
C LEU A 517 12.54 40.60 -42.15
N PRO A 518 13.58 40.92 -42.94
CA PRO A 518 13.65 42.25 -43.50
C PRO A 518 12.25 42.46 -44.00
N SER A 519 11.62 43.58 -43.60
CA SER A 519 10.39 43.95 -44.25
C SER A 519 10.76 43.95 -45.72
N TYR A 520 10.39 42.90 -46.44
CA TYR A 520 9.99 43.05 -47.81
C TYR A 520 8.77 43.92 -47.63
N ALA A 521 9.03 45.23 -47.51
CA ALA A 521 8.15 46.25 -48.00
C ALA A 521 7.68 45.65 -49.31
N ALA A 522 6.40 45.26 -49.35
CA ALA A 522 5.77 44.81 -50.56
C ALA A 522 6.31 45.76 -51.64
N PRO A 523 6.99 45.27 -52.68
CA PRO A 523 7.52 46.17 -53.70
C PRO A 523 6.35 47.06 -54.07
N ARG A 524 6.50 48.37 -53.82
CA ARG A 524 5.45 49.36 -54.06
C ARG A 524 4.81 48.97 -55.38
N ARG A 525 3.55 48.53 -55.33
CA ARG A 525 2.74 48.24 -56.52
C ARG A 525 2.67 49.53 -57.33
N SER A 526 3.66 49.71 -58.18
CA SER A 526 3.83 50.84 -59.10
C SER A 526 4.37 50.36 -60.46
N GLY A 527 4.48 49.03 -60.67
CA GLY A 527 4.78 48.43 -61.97
C GLY A 527 3.56 47.81 -62.68
N LEU A 528 2.59 47.27 -61.93
CA LEU A 528 1.48 46.52 -62.54
C LEU A 528 0.50 47.38 -63.34
N ALA A 529 0.33 48.67 -63.02
CA ALA A 529 -0.50 49.56 -63.83
C ALA A 529 0.15 49.90 -65.18
N LEU A 530 1.49 49.96 -65.24
CA LEU A 530 2.25 50.27 -66.45
C LEU A 530 2.40 49.02 -67.34
N GLU A 531 2.56 47.84 -66.73
CA GLU A 531 2.55 46.56 -67.46
C GLU A 531 1.14 46.17 -67.95
N LEU A 532 0.08 46.43 -67.17
CA LEU A 532 -1.31 46.25 -67.64
C LEU A 532 -1.68 47.30 -68.70
N ALA A 533 -1.20 48.54 -68.61
CA ALA A 533 -1.39 49.54 -69.66
C ALA A 533 -0.63 49.18 -70.94
N ALA A 534 0.59 48.63 -70.83
CA ALA A 534 1.35 48.13 -71.97
C ALA A 534 0.67 46.91 -72.60
N LEU A 535 0.16 45.96 -71.80
CA LEU A 535 -0.61 44.81 -72.29
C LEU A 535 -1.94 45.23 -72.92
N LEU A 536 -2.63 46.25 -72.38
CA LEU A 536 -3.85 46.80 -72.97
C LEU A 536 -3.57 47.59 -74.26
N LEU A 537 -2.44 48.31 -74.34
CA LEU A 537 -2.01 48.98 -75.56
C LEU A 537 -1.57 47.98 -76.63
N VAL A 538 -0.89 46.89 -76.25
CA VAL A 538 -0.54 45.79 -77.16
C VAL A 538 -1.78 45.01 -77.57
N ALA A 539 -2.75 44.78 -76.68
CA ALA A 539 -4.03 44.16 -77.01
C ALA A 539 -4.89 45.05 -77.92
N ALA A 540 -4.91 46.38 -77.70
CA ALA A 540 -5.61 47.33 -78.55
C ALA A 540 -4.91 47.49 -79.92
N ALA A 541 -3.58 47.50 -79.95
CA ALA A 541 -2.81 47.53 -81.20
C ALA A 541 -2.96 46.21 -81.98
N THR A 542 -2.92 45.06 -81.31
CA THR A 542 -3.15 43.76 -81.96
C THR A 542 -4.61 43.62 -82.41
N TYR A 543 -5.60 44.10 -81.67
CA TYR A 543 -6.99 44.13 -82.13
C TYR A 543 -7.21 45.11 -83.31
N ALA A 544 -6.53 46.27 -83.33
CA ALA A 544 -6.55 47.19 -84.46
C ALA A 544 -5.83 46.60 -85.71
N VAL A 545 -4.79 45.80 -85.52
CA VAL A 545 -4.09 45.08 -86.60
C VAL A 545 -4.90 43.86 -87.07
N LEU A 546 -5.54 43.11 -86.16
CA LEU A 546 -6.38 41.95 -86.48
C LEU A 546 -7.72 42.35 -87.12
N SER A 547 -8.33 43.47 -86.72
CA SER A 547 -9.55 44.00 -87.37
C SER A 547 -9.30 44.55 -88.78
N LYS A 548 -8.05 44.89 -89.13
CA LYS A 548 -7.63 45.20 -90.51
C LYS A 548 -7.17 43.99 -91.33
N SER A 549 -6.99 42.83 -90.70
CA SER A 549 -6.54 41.58 -91.34
C SER A 549 -7.68 40.57 -91.47
N ASN A 550 -8.87 41.04 -91.85
CA ASN A 550 -9.98 40.18 -92.22
C ASN A 550 -9.78 39.67 -93.65
N LYS A 551 -8.83 38.76 -93.85
CA LYS A 551 -8.62 37.93 -95.05
C LYS A 551 -7.47 36.93 -94.83
N ARG A 552 -7.79 35.75 -94.28
CA ARG A 552 -7.17 34.41 -94.54
C ARG A 552 -7.43 33.46 -93.37
N ALA A 553 -8.64 32.92 -93.30
CA ALA A 553 -8.93 31.71 -92.54
C ALA A 553 -8.43 30.50 -93.34
N ARG A 554 -7.38 29.81 -92.84
CA ARG A 554 -7.04 28.42 -93.25
C ARG A 554 -6.03 27.70 -92.33
N GLY A 555 -5.65 28.26 -91.18
CA GLY A 555 -4.69 27.64 -90.25
C GLY A 555 -5.25 27.06 -88.95
N SER A 556 -6.55 27.24 -88.66
CA SER A 556 -7.15 26.86 -87.37
C SER A 556 -7.48 25.37 -87.22
N GLU A 557 -7.65 24.64 -88.33
CA GLU A 557 -7.94 23.20 -88.28
C GLU A 557 -6.70 22.35 -87.96
N GLN A 558 -5.51 22.78 -88.40
CA GLN A 558 -4.25 22.09 -88.09
C GLN A 558 -3.88 22.20 -86.60
N MET A 559 -4.07 23.37 -85.98
CA MET A 559 -3.82 23.54 -84.55
C MET A 559 -4.79 22.74 -83.67
N LEU A 560 -6.06 22.59 -84.10
CA LEU A 560 -7.04 21.77 -83.38
C LEU A 560 -6.71 20.27 -83.46
N ALA A 561 -6.08 19.82 -84.54
CA ALA A 561 -5.62 18.44 -84.68
C ALA A 561 -4.43 18.12 -83.75
N GLU A 562 -3.46 19.03 -83.64
CA GLU A 562 -2.31 18.88 -82.74
C GLU A 562 -2.73 18.85 -81.25
N ILE A 563 -3.71 19.67 -80.86
CA ILE A 563 -4.26 19.67 -79.50
C ILE A 563 -4.93 18.34 -79.16
N ARG A 564 -5.64 17.72 -80.11
CA ARG A 564 -6.25 16.38 -79.90
C ARG A 564 -5.18 15.30 -79.74
N GLN A 565 -4.12 15.36 -80.54
CA GLN A 565 -3.04 14.38 -80.50
C GLN A 565 -2.22 14.47 -79.19
N LEU A 566 -2.03 15.68 -78.65
CA LEU A 566 -1.39 15.89 -77.34
C LEU A 566 -2.26 15.37 -76.19
N ARG A 567 -3.59 15.55 -76.27
CA ARG A 567 -4.52 15.02 -75.27
C ARG A 567 -4.50 13.48 -75.22
N GLU A 568 -4.39 12.84 -76.39
CA GLU A 568 -4.33 11.38 -76.50
C GLU A 568 -3.00 10.80 -76.00
N ARG A 569 -1.91 11.56 -76.07
CA ARG A 569 -0.61 11.19 -75.47
C ARG A 569 -0.61 11.36 -73.96
N LEU A 570 -1.25 12.40 -73.43
CA LEU A 570 -1.41 12.62 -71.99
C LEU A 570 -2.25 11.51 -71.34
N SER A 571 -3.35 11.09 -71.96
CA SER A 571 -4.18 10.01 -71.41
C SER A 571 -3.49 8.64 -71.36
N ARG A 572 -2.41 8.44 -72.13
CA ARG A 572 -1.62 7.19 -72.08
C ARG A 572 -0.54 7.20 -71.00
N LEU A 573 -0.19 8.36 -70.46
CA LEU A 573 0.77 8.52 -69.37
C LEU A 573 0.12 8.48 -67.98
N GLU A 574 -1.22 8.44 -67.89
CA GLU A 574 -1.97 8.32 -66.63
C GLU A 574 -2.35 6.86 -66.28
N VAL A 575 -1.91 5.85 -67.07
CA VAL A 575 -2.23 4.42 -66.86
C VAL A 575 -0.98 3.51 -66.79
N GLU A 576 0.21 4.10 -66.66
CA GLU A 576 1.42 3.44 -66.13
C GLU A 576 1.85 4.14 -64.85
#